data_AF-A0A017RW25-F1
#
_entry.id   AF-A0A017RW25-F1
#
_cell.length_a   1.000
_cell.length_b   1.000
_cell.length_c   1.000
_cell.angle_alpha   90.00
_cell.angle_beta   90.00
_cell.angle_gamma   90.00
#
_symmetry.space_group_name_H-M   'P 1'
#
loop_
_entity.id
_entity.type
_entity.pdbx_description
1 polymer ?
#
loop_
_entity_poly.entity_id
_entity_poly.type
_entity_poly.pdbx_seq_one_letter_code
_entity_poly.pdbx_strand_id
1 'polypeptide(L)'
;MIDEVKIESYKKFSYFCQSAYNSIQIYLELIKKRKIELANQMMFKVLDDIENMIKHYNNISRDFSKINILNSKFEFLFEGIKNMDYYLIRDVFEYEMLPILEDIFKDFKKDIYNVIS
;
A
#
# COMPACT_ATOMS: atom_id res chain seq x y z
N MET A 1 23.70 21.24 1.97
CA MET A 1 22.59 21.39 2.92
C MET A 1 21.64 20.24 2.63
N ILE A 2 21.51 19.27 3.53
CA ILE A 2 20.56 18.18 3.31
C ILE A 2 19.17 18.79 3.44
N ASP A 3 18.35 18.64 2.41
CA ASP A 3 17.02 19.23 2.32
C ASP A 3 16.10 18.54 3.35
N GLU A 4 15.93 19.15 4.52
CA GLU A 4 15.15 18.61 5.65
C GLU A 4 13.72 18.25 5.24
N VAL A 5 13.15 19.01 4.29
CA VAL A 5 11.82 18.77 3.72
C VAL A 5 11.79 17.45 2.95
N LYS A 6 12.89 17.14 2.23
CA LYS A 6 13.04 15.91 1.48
C LYS A 6 13.18 14.70 2.41
N ILE A 7 13.99 14.81 3.46
CA ILE A 7 14.11 13.76 4.50
C ILE A 7 12.76 13.48 5.16
N GLU A 8 12.03 14.52 5.54
CA GLU A 8 10.74 14.36 6.20
C GLU A 8 9.70 13.68 5.29
N SER A 9 9.71 14.05 4.01
CA SER A 9 8.86 13.40 3.00
C SER A 9 9.18 11.90 2.91
N TYR A 10 10.46 11.54 2.83
CA TYR A 10 10.92 10.15 2.82
C TYR A 10 10.50 9.38 4.07
N LYS A 11 10.62 9.95 5.27
CA LYS A 11 10.16 9.31 6.51
C LYS A 11 8.67 9.03 6.50
N LYS A 12 7.85 10.02 6.09
CA LYS A 12 6.39 9.86 6.00
C LYS A 12 6.01 8.77 5.01
N PHE A 13 6.62 8.77 3.82
CA PHE A 13 6.35 7.73 2.83
C PHE A 13 6.75 6.34 3.33
N SER A 14 7.91 6.21 3.97
CA SER A 14 8.34 4.95 4.59
C SER A 14 7.32 4.45 5.63
N TYR A 15 6.81 5.35 6.47
CA TYR A 15 5.80 5.03 7.47
C TYR A 15 4.51 4.51 6.80
N PHE A 16 4.00 5.20 5.79
CA PHE A 16 2.76 4.80 5.13
C PHE A 16 2.91 3.54 4.28
N CYS A 17 4.08 3.27 3.69
CA CYS A 17 4.35 1.96 3.07
C CYS A 17 4.20 0.82 4.08
N GLN A 18 4.81 0.98 5.26
CA GLN A 18 4.73 -0.02 6.32
C GLN A 18 3.30 -0.15 6.85
N SER A 19 2.59 0.98 6.99
CA SER A 19 1.18 0.98 7.44
C SER A 19 0.29 0.22 6.46
N ALA A 20 0.39 0.50 5.16
CA ALA A 20 -0.36 -0.17 4.10
C ALA A 20 -0.06 -1.67 4.04
N TYR A 21 1.22 -2.06 4.10
CA TYR A 21 1.62 -3.45 4.15
C TYR A 21 1.01 -4.16 5.38
N ASN A 22 1.15 -3.58 6.56
CA ASN A 22 0.65 -4.18 7.80
C ASN A 22 -0.87 -4.27 7.83
N SER A 23 -1.58 -3.25 7.34
CA SER A 23 -3.04 -3.28 7.33
C SER A 23 -3.59 -4.34 6.40
N ILE A 24 -2.99 -4.50 5.20
CA ILE A 24 -3.35 -5.60 4.30
C ILE A 24 -3.07 -6.97 4.95
N GLN A 25 -1.91 -7.15 5.58
CA GLN A 25 -1.57 -8.41 6.27
C GLN A 25 -2.57 -8.73 7.39
N ILE A 26 -2.97 -7.73 8.18
CA ILE A 26 -4.00 -7.90 9.21
C ILE A 26 -5.34 -8.29 8.58
N TYR A 27 -5.75 -7.63 7.50
CA TYR A 27 -6.96 -7.97 6.77
C TYR A 27 -6.95 -9.43 6.29
N LEU A 28 -5.87 -9.87 5.63
CA LEU A 28 -5.70 -11.24 5.14
C LEU A 28 -5.77 -12.27 6.28
N GLU A 29 -5.15 -11.97 7.42
CA GLU A 29 -5.23 -12.81 8.61
C GLU A 29 -6.64 -12.91 9.20
N LEU A 30 -7.42 -11.83 9.17
CA LEU A 30 -8.82 -11.84 9.58
C LEU A 30 -9.68 -12.70 8.64
N ILE A 31 -9.46 -12.60 7.33
CA ILE A 31 -10.13 -13.46 6.33
C ILE A 31 -9.81 -14.93 6.57
N LYS A 32 -8.53 -15.28 6.75
CA LYS A 32 -8.07 -16.64 7.04
C LYS A 32 -8.71 -17.21 8.32
N LYS A 33 -8.88 -16.38 9.34
CA LYS A 33 -9.54 -16.72 10.61
C LYS A 33 -11.07 -16.66 10.57
N ARG A 34 -11.66 -16.38 9.40
CA ARG A 34 -13.11 -16.23 9.18
C ARG A 34 -13.75 -15.13 10.05
N LYS A 35 -12.98 -14.12 10.45
CA LYS A 35 -13.46 -12.96 11.22
C LYS A 35 -13.94 -11.85 10.27
N ILE A 36 -14.97 -12.16 9.49
CA ILE A 36 -15.41 -11.33 8.35
C ILE A 36 -15.86 -9.93 8.77
N GLU A 37 -16.59 -9.80 9.89
CA GLU A 37 -17.03 -8.49 10.38
C GLU A 37 -15.85 -7.57 10.71
N LEU A 38 -14.83 -8.10 11.38
CA LEU A 38 -13.60 -7.35 11.67
C LEU A 38 -12.82 -7.05 10.39
N ALA A 39 -12.79 -7.97 9.42
CA ALA A 39 -12.15 -7.73 8.13
C ALA A 39 -12.83 -6.58 7.38
N ASN A 40 -14.16 -6.53 7.38
CA ASN A 40 -14.92 -5.43 6.78
C ASN A 40 -14.62 -4.08 7.45
N GLN A 41 -14.54 -4.05 8.79
CA GLN A 41 -14.12 -2.85 9.52
C GLN A 41 -12.68 -2.44 9.18
N MET A 42 -11.79 -3.42 9.03
CA MET A 42 -10.38 -3.20 8.69
C MET A 42 -10.19 -2.67 7.26
N MET A 43 -11.12 -2.96 6.33
CA MET A 43 -11.02 -2.52 4.93
C MET A 43 -10.85 -1.01 4.80
N PHE A 44 -11.60 -0.21 5.57
CA PHE A 44 -11.46 1.26 5.52
C PHE A 44 -10.05 1.72 5.89
N LYS A 45 -9.44 1.07 6.90
CA LYS A 45 -8.07 1.36 7.29
C LYS A 45 -7.06 0.98 6.20
N VAL A 46 -7.26 -0.16 5.54
CA VAL A 46 -6.42 -0.58 4.41
C VAL A 46 -6.44 0.46 3.30
N LEU A 47 -7.64 0.92 2.91
CA LEU A 47 -7.80 1.92 1.86
C LEU A 47 -7.15 3.25 2.25
N ASP A 48 -7.36 3.74 3.47
CA ASP A 48 -6.75 4.98 3.98
C ASP A 48 -5.22 4.89 4.03
N ASP A 49 -4.66 3.76 4.47
CA ASP A 49 -3.21 3.58 4.52
C ASP A 49 -2.58 3.59 3.11
N ILE A 50 -3.23 2.95 2.12
CA ILE A 50 -2.76 2.95 0.73
C ILE A 50 -2.90 4.34 0.10
N GLU A 51 -4.01 5.04 0.34
CA GLU A 51 -4.21 6.40 -0.15
C GLU A 51 -3.12 7.35 0.38
N ASN A 52 -2.85 7.30 1.69
CA ASN A 52 -1.79 8.11 2.29
C ASN A 52 -0.41 7.74 1.73
N MET A 53 -0.14 6.46 1.49
CA MET A 53 1.10 6.03 0.84
C MET A 53 1.24 6.67 -0.56
N ILE A 54 0.20 6.59 -1.40
CA ILE A 54 0.20 7.18 -2.74
C ILE A 54 0.43 8.69 -2.67
N LYS A 55 -0.30 9.38 -1.78
CA LYS A 55 -0.17 10.83 -1.57
C LYS A 55 1.25 11.23 -1.22
N HIS A 56 1.92 10.46 -0.36
CA HIS A 56 3.29 10.76 0.05
C HIS A 56 4.33 10.36 -1.00
N TYR A 57 4.07 9.29 -1.78
CA TYR A 57 4.91 8.92 -2.92
C TYR A 57 5.01 10.05 -3.95
N ASN A 58 3.89 10.73 -4.21
CA ASN A 58 3.83 11.82 -5.19
C ASN A 58 4.70 13.03 -4.82
N ASN A 59 5.10 13.18 -3.55
CA ASN A 59 6.00 14.25 -3.11
C ASN A 59 7.49 13.89 -3.29
N ILE A 60 7.79 12.67 -3.71
CA ILE A 60 9.13 12.08 -3.64
C ILE A 60 9.58 11.55 -5.00
N SER A 61 8.71 10.81 -5.68
CA SER A 61 9.01 10.16 -6.95
C SER A 61 8.57 11.02 -8.14
N ARG A 62 9.30 10.90 -9.25
CA ARG A 62 8.90 11.42 -10.57
C ARG A 62 8.33 10.34 -11.49
N ASP A 63 8.48 9.06 -11.11
CA ASP A 63 7.94 7.93 -11.84
C ASP A 63 6.66 7.45 -11.14
N PHE A 64 5.54 7.50 -11.84
CA PHE A 64 4.22 7.12 -11.34
C PHE A 64 3.73 5.78 -11.92
N SER A 65 4.56 5.09 -12.72
CA SER A 65 4.17 3.85 -13.41
C SER A 65 3.63 2.79 -12.44
N LYS A 66 4.33 2.53 -11.33
CA LYS A 66 3.92 1.55 -10.32
C LYS A 66 2.65 1.97 -9.57
N ILE A 67 2.47 3.26 -9.32
CA ILE A 67 1.24 3.78 -8.70
C ILE A 67 0.06 3.63 -9.65
N ASN A 68 0.25 3.85 -10.95
CA ASN A 68 -0.80 3.63 -11.95
C ASN A 68 -1.20 2.15 -12.01
N ILE A 69 -0.22 1.24 -11.95
CA ILE A 69 -0.51 -0.21 -11.87
C ILE A 69 -1.26 -0.53 -10.58
N LEU A 70 -0.83 -0.03 -9.42
CA LEU A 70 -1.54 -0.20 -8.15
C LEU A 70 -2.98 0.33 -8.24
N ASN A 71 -3.17 1.50 -8.85
CA ASN A 71 -4.48 2.12 -9.02
C ASN A 71 -5.43 1.25 -9.87
N SER A 72 -4.91 0.62 -10.93
CA SER A 72 -5.70 -0.32 -11.74
C SER A 72 -6.21 -1.52 -10.94
N LYS A 73 -5.55 -1.88 -9.83
CA LYS A 73 -5.97 -3.01 -8.99
C LYS A 73 -7.12 -2.67 -8.05
N PHE A 74 -7.38 -1.39 -7.79
CA PHE A 74 -8.56 -0.98 -7.04
C PHE A 74 -9.86 -1.34 -7.75
N GLU A 75 -9.89 -1.39 -9.09
CA GLU A 75 -11.09 -1.78 -9.83
C GLU A 75 -11.51 -3.22 -9.46
N PHE A 76 -10.58 -4.17 -9.50
CA PHE A 76 -10.81 -5.56 -9.10
C PHE A 76 -11.12 -5.68 -7.60
N LEU A 77 -10.44 -4.90 -6.75
CA LEU A 77 -10.72 -4.86 -5.32
C LEU A 77 -12.16 -4.41 -5.04
N PHE A 78 -12.62 -3.35 -5.71
CA PHE A 78 -13.98 -2.83 -5.53
C PHE A 78 -15.04 -3.76 -6.12
N GLU A 79 -14.73 -4.49 -7.19
CA GLU A 79 -15.58 -5.57 -7.69
C GLU A 79 -15.77 -6.65 -6.62
N GLY A 80 -14.68 -7.11 -6.00
CA GLY A 80 -14.73 -8.07 -4.90
C GLY A 80 -15.54 -7.55 -3.72
N ILE A 81 -15.33 -6.28 -3.31
CA ILE A 81 -16.09 -5.65 -2.20
C ILE A 81 -17.58 -5.59 -2.53
N LYS A 82 -17.94 -5.12 -3.73
CA LYS A 82 -19.34 -4.99 -4.17
C LYS A 82 -20.07 -6.33 -4.15
N ASN A 83 -19.39 -7.41 -4.53
CA ASN A 83 -19.95 -8.75 -4.59
C ASN A 83 -19.78 -9.53 -3.27
N MET A 84 -19.15 -8.93 -2.25
CA MET A 84 -18.72 -9.62 -1.02
C MET A 84 -17.89 -10.88 -1.29
N ASP A 85 -17.13 -10.88 -2.39
CA ASP A 85 -16.26 -11.99 -2.78
C ASP A 85 -14.93 -11.89 -2.05
N TYR A 86 -14.89 -12.47 -0.85
CA TYR A 86 -13.70 -12.47 -0.01
C TYR A 86 -12.53 -13.28 -0.58
N TYR A 87 -12.77 -14.19 -1.53
CA TYR A 87 -11.67 -14.88 -2.22
C TYR A 87 -11.01 -13.95 -3.22
N LEU A 88 -11.81 -13.25 -4.03
CA LEU A 88 -11.31 -12.23 -4.96
C LEU A 88 -10.57 -11.11 -4.21
N ILE A 89 -11.15 -10.57 -3.14
CA ILE A 89 -10.50 -9.52 -2.35
C ILE A 89 -9.15 -10.01 -1.80
N ARG A 90 -9.11 -11.24 -1.26
CA ARG A 90 -7.88 -11.83 -0.75
C ARG A 90 -6.84 -11.95 -1.85
N ASP A 91 -7.24 -12.49 -3.00
CA ASP A 91 -6.31 -12.75 -4.11
C ASP A 91 -5.75 -11.44 -4.70
N VAL A 92 -6.59 -10.40 -4.85
CA VAL A 92 -6.14 -9.06 -5.27
C VAL A 92 -5.12 -8.49 -4.28
N PHE A 93 -5.37 -8.59 -2.97
CA PHE A 93 -4.40 -8.11 -1.99
C PHE A 93 -3.11 -8.93 -1.96
N GLU A 94 -3.22 -10.25 -1.90
CA GLU A 94 -2.09 -11.16 -1.69
C GLU A 94 -1.18 -11.25 -2.91
N TYR A 95 -1.75 -11.36 -4.11
CA TYR A 95 -0.99 -11.66 -5.33
C TYR A 95 -0.81 -10.45 -6.25
N GLU A 96 -1.61 -9.39 -6.10
CA GLU A 96 -1.52 -8.22 -6.98
C GLU A 96 -1.00 -6.98 -6.25
N MET A 97 -1.65 -6.56 -5.17
CA MET A 97 -1.30 -5.30 -4.51
C MET A 97 -0.05 -5.39 -3.62
N LEU A 98 0.07 -6.41 -2.77
CA LEU A 98 1.25 -6.56 -1.90
C LEU A 98 2.58 -6.62 -2.68
N PRO A 99 2.70 -7.42 -3.77
CA PRO A 99 3.93 -7.42 -4.56
C PRO A 99 4.30 -6.05 -5.13
N ILE A 100 3.31 -5.28 -5.61
CA ILE A 100 3.55 -3.92 -6.12
C ILE A 100 4.04 -3.01 -4.99
N LEU A 101 3.42 -3.06 -3.81
CA LEU A 101 3.81 -2.27 -2.65
C LEU A 101 5.24 -2.59 -2.19
N GLU A 102 5.59 -3.88 -2.15
CA GLU A 102 6.94 -4.31 -1.81
C GLU A 102 7.97 -3.80 -2.81
N ASP A 103 7.66 -3.83 -4.11
CA ASP A 103 8.56 -3.37 -5.16
C ASP A 103 8.71 -1.84 -5.16
N ILE A 104 7.65 -1.10 -4.86
CA ILE A 104 7.72 0.34 -4.61
C ILE A 104 8.66 0.61 -3.42
N PHE A 105 8.51 -0.15 -2.32
CA PHE A 105 9.31 0.05 -1.12
C PHE A 105 10.78 -0.34 -1.30
N LYS A 106 11.07 -1.38 -2.09
CA LYS A 106 12.45 -1.78 -2.45
C LYS A 106 13.16 -0.69 -3.24
N ASP A 107 12.51 -0.11 -4.24
CA ASP A 107 13.12 0.96 -5.03
C ASP A 107 13.33 2.22 -4.20
N PHE A 108 12.35 2.54 -3.36
CA PHE A 108 12.47 3.63 -2.41
C PHE A 108 13.67 3.49 -1.45
N LYS A 109 13.94 2.27 -0.95
CA LYS A 109 15.12 2.02 -0.11
C LYS A 109 16.43 2.28 -0.85
N LYS A 110 16.51 1.96 -2.15
CA LYS A 110 17.68 2.27 -2.98
C LYS A 110 17.85 3.78 -3.11
N ASP A 111 16.77 4.52 -3.31
CA ASP A 111 16.80 5.98 -3.41
C ASP A 111 17.31 6.64 -2.12
N ILE A 112 16.85 6.18 -0.94
CA ILE A 112 17.39 6.68 0.35
C ILE A 112 18.89 6.42 0.44
N TYR A 113 19.33 5.20 0.12
CA TYR A 113 20.74 4.82 0.22
C TYR A 113 21.61 5.75 -0.64
N ASN A 114 21.16 6.05 -1.86
CA ASN A 114 21.85 6.97 -2.78
C ASN A 114 21.86 8.44 -2.31
N VAL A 115 20.95 8.85 -1.42
CA VAL A 115 20.89 10.23 -0.88
C VAL A 115 21.77 10.41 0.36
N ILE A 116 21.99 9.34 1.14
CA ILE A 116 22.77 9.37 2.38
C ILE A 116 24.25 8.96 2.15
N SER A 117 24.53 8.23 1.07
CA SER A 117 25.89 7.87 0.63
C SER A 117 26.59 9.03 -0.08
#